data_AF-A0A358EN08-F1
#
_entry.id   AF-A0A358EN08-F1
#
_cell.length_a   1.000
_cell.length_b   1.000
_cell.length_c   1.000
_cell.angle_alpha   90.00
_cell.angle_beta   90.00
_cell.angle_gamma   90.00
#
_symmetry.space_group_name_H-M   'P 1'
#
loop_
_entity.id
_entity.type
_entity.pdbx_description
1 polymer ?
#
loop_
_entity_poly.entity_id
_entity_poly.type
_entity_poly.pdbx_seq_one_letter_code
_entity_poly.pdbx_strand_id
1 'polypeptide(L)' 'MQITINRDGENHGPYPLEEVQRLLANGTVQENDLGYYEGAANWMPLK' A
#
# COMPACT_ATOMS: atom_id res chain seq x y z
N MET A 1 5.00 -11.20 -1.75
CA MET A 1 3.96 -10.32 -2.35
C MET A 1 4.48 -8.90 -2.33
N GLN A 2 4.30 -8.16 -3.42
CA GLN A 2 4.76 -6.79 -3.62
C GLN A 2 3.51 -5.90 -3.77
N ILE A 3 3.44 -4.81 -3.01
CA ILE A 3 2.27 -3.94 -2.88
C ILE A 3 2.67 -2.53 -3.31
N THR A 4 2.03 -2.01 -4.34
CA THR A 4 2.12 -0.60 -4.72
C THR A 4 1.04 0.17 -3.96
N ILE A 5 1.39 1.30 -3.38
CA ILE A 5 0.46 2.16 -2.63
C ILE A 5 0.20 3.41 -3.44
N ASN A 6 -1.06 3.70 -3.74
CA ASN A 6 -1.50 4.98 -4.30
C ASN A 6 -1.92 5.89 -3.16
N ARG A 7 -1.20 7.01 -3.02
CA ARG A 7 -1.45 8.04 -2.02
C ARG A 7 -1.47 9.39 -2.72
N ASP A 8 -2.53 10.16 -2.50
CA ASP A 8 -2.69 11.51 -3.08
C ASP A 8 -2.52 11.55 -4.62
N GLY A 9 -2.77 10.43 -5.31
CA GLY A 9 -2.59 10.29 -6.76
C GLY A 9 -1.19 9.85 -7.19
N GLU A 10 -0.23 9.71 -6.27
CA GLU A 10 1.11 9.19 -6.54
C GLU A 10 1.24 7.71 -6.14
N ASN A 11 1.94 6.93 -6.96
CA ASN A 11 2.22 5.53 -6.70
C ASN A 11 3.58 5.36 -6.02
N HIS A 12 3.59 4.76 -4.84
CA HIS A 12 4.78 4.45 -4.07
C HIS A 12 5.03 2.93 -4.01
N GLY A 13 6.30 2.55 -4.07
CA GLY A 13 6.72 1.16 -4.04
C GLY A 13 7.08 0.61 -5.44
N PRO A 14 6.91 -0.70 -5.68
CA PRO A 14 6.23 -1.66 -4.81
C PRO A 14 7.04 -2.02 -3.55
N TYR A 15 6.34 -2.26 -2.45
CA TYR A 15 6.89 -2.63 -1.15
C TYR A 15 6.48 -4.06 -0.74
N PRO A 16 7.32 -4.81 -0.03
CA PRO A 16 6.89 -6.05 0.60
C PRO A 16 5.88 -5.77 1.72
N LEU A 17 5.04 -6.76 2.05
CA LEU A 17 4.00 -6.64 3.08
C LEU A 17 4.55 -6.12 4.43
N GLU A 18 5.72 -6.60 4.84
CA GLU A 18 6.37 -6.15 6.08
C GLU A 18 6.69 -4.65 6.05
N GLU A 19 7.12 -4.12 4.91
CA GLU A 19 7.41 -2.69 4.78
C GLU A 19 6.12 -1.87 4.74
N VAL A 20 5.07 -2.35 4.08
CA VAL A 20 3.73 -1.70 4.14
C VAL A 20 3.22 -1.62 5.58
N GLN A 21 3.38 -2.69 6.36
CA GLN A 21 3.01 -2.68 7.78
C GLN A 21 3.85 -1.69 8.60
N ARG A 22 5.17 -1.59 8.32
CA ARG A 22 6.03 -0.59 8.96
C ARG A 22 5.61 0.84 8.58
N LEU A 23 5.24 1.07 7.33
CA LEU A 23 4.76 2.35 6.82
C LEU A 23 3.37 2.73 7.39
N LEU A 24 2.51 1.76 7.68
CA LEU A 24 1.27 1.99 8.42
C LEU A 24 1.58 2.33 9.89
N ALA A 25 2.47 1.56 10.51
CA ALA A 25 2.81 1.72 11.93
C ALA A 25 3.52 3.05 12.24
N ASN A 26 4.33 3.58 11.31
CA ASN A 26 4.99 4.87 11.46
C ASN A 26 4.16 6.05 10.95
N GLY A 27 2.98 5.80 10.36
CA GLY A 27 2.07 6.81 9.82
C GLY A 27 2.48 7.40 8.46
N THR A 28 3.49 6.83 7.79
CA THR A 28 3.87 7.24 6.43
C THR A 28 2.73 6.95 5.45
N VAL A 29 2.05 5.81 5.58
CA VAL A 29 0.83 5.50 4.83
C VAL A 29 -0.37 5.37 5.78
N GLN A 30 -1.57 5.66 5.29
CA GLN A 30 -2.82 5.56 6.03
C GLN A 30 -3.56 4.28 5.63
N GLU A 31 -4.39 3.76 6.54
CA GLU A 31 -5.25 2.60 6.27
C GLU A 31 -6.24 2.83 5.12
N ASN A 32 -6.55 4.11 4.83
CA ASN A 32 -7.40 4.53 3.73
C ASN A 32 -6.66 4.70 2.40
N ASP A 33 -5.32 4.66 2.40
CA ASP A 33 -4.54 4.67 1.16
C ASP A 33 -4.82 3.37 0.39
N LEU A 34 -4.74 3.43 -0.94
CA LEU A 34 -5.08 2.31 -1.80
C LEU A 34 -3.82 1.47 -2.08
N GLY A 35 -3.84 0.19 -1.73
CA GLY A 35 -2.84 -0.79 -2.12
C GLY A 35 -3.27 -1.62 -3.32
N TYR A 36 -2.33 -1.93 -4.20
CA TYR A 36 -2.48 -2.93 -5.25
C TYR A 36 -1.33 -3.93 -5.19
N TYR A 37 -1.65 -5.21 -5.26
CA TYR A 37 -0.67 -6.28 -5.41
C TYR A 37 -0.96 -7.09 -6.67
N GLU A 38 0.07 -7.71 -7.22
CA GLU A 38 -0.06 -8.54 -8.42
C GLU A 38 -1.08 -9.68 -8.18
N GLY A 39 -2.14 -9.72 -8.98
CA GLY A 39 -3.24 -10.68 -8.84
C GLY A 39 -4.46 -10.15 -8.06
N ALA A 40 -4.41 -8.93 -7.53
CA ALA A 40 -5.59 -8.26 -6.99
C ALA A 40 -6.54 -7.86 -8.13
N ALA A 41 -7.85 -7.99 -7.90
CA ALA A 41 -8.86 -7.60 -8.89
C ALA A 41 -8.91 -6.09 -9.11
N ASN A 42 -8.64 -5.30 -8.06
CA ASN A 42 -8.62 -3.83 -8.06
C ASN A 42 -7.72 -3.33 -6.93
N TRP A 43 -7.47 -2.02 -6.91
CA TRP A 43 -6.89 -1.33 -5.76
C TRP A 43 -7.81 -1.45 -4.54
N MET A 44 -7.26 -1.74 -3.38
CA MET A 44 -7.99 -1.95 -2.13
C MET A 44 -7.37 -1.14 -0.99
N PRO A 45 -8.15 -0.64 -0.01
CA PRO A 45 -7.60 0.03 1.16
C PRO A 45 -6.62 -0.87 1.93
N LEU A 46 -5.66 -0.26 2.64
CA LEU A 46 -4.59 -0.96 3.38
C LEU A 46 -4.99 -1.50 4.77
N LYS A 47 -6.27 -1.39 5.16
CA LYS A 47 -6.83 -1.87 6.44
C LYS A 47 -6.97 -3.39 6.54
#